data_AF-A0A7C5TED1-F1
#
_entry.id   AF-A0A7C5TED1-F1
#
_cell.length_a   1.000
_cell.length_b   1.000
_cell.length_c   1.000
_cell.angle_alpha   90.00
_cell.angle_beta   90.00
_cell.angle_gamma   90.00
#
_symmetry.space_group_name_H-M   'P 1'
#
loop_
_entity.id
_entity.type
_entity.pdbx_description
1 polymer ?
#
loop_
_entity_poly.entity_id
_entity_poly.type
_entity_poly.pdbx_seq_one_letter_code
_entity_poly.pdbx_strand_id
1 'polypeptide(L)'
;MTKPLIIVAIALITLVTGLLLLPQSLAGNGETIECINGTLSGMRTCVFPGYVTITNYVHGDALVSINGGGPTPLANGSVIAHVITYIPMIKHLVLNNRSQVIFDIFNPTGKWVNITLPGKCFLTLNVTILGSGYISVTAISNNGTITYTPYTCSLVTNTVANNDLDIYVKPAIPLSCPCINTITVVSINGTCTETNTAIIEAVAHINKVKVNWALLIISVVLISLSAIILVINTALSRHA
;
A
#
# COMPACT_ATOMS: atom_id res chain seq x y z
N MET A 1 58.25 47.47 -11.48
CA MET A 1 57.99 46.04 -11.20
C MET A 1 56.61 45.72 -10.60
N THR A 2 55.78 46.71 -10.23
CA THR A 2 54.49 46.46 -9.54
C THR A 2 53.31 46.10 -10.46
N LYS A 3 53.29 46.60 -11.70
CA LYS A 3 52.23 46.32 -12.69
C LYS A 3 52.00 44.82 -13.02
N PRO A 4 53.03 44.00 -13.31
CA PRO A 4 52.81 42.58 -13.62
C PRO A 4 52.31 41.78 -12.41
N LEU A 5 52.71 42.17 -11.20
CA LEU A 5 52.30 41.50 -9.97
C LEU A 5 50.80 41.71 -9.69
N ILE A 6 50.31 42.93 -9.92
CA ILE A 6 48.88 43.27 -9.78
C ILE A 6 48.02 42.51 -10.80
N ILE A 7 48.50 42.39 -12.05
CA ILE A 7 47.79 41.65 -13.11
C ILE A 7 47.67 40.16 -12.77
N VAL A 8 48.75 39.55 -12.27
CA VAL A 8 48.74 38.15 -11.83
C VAL A 8 47.82 37.94 -10.64
N ALA A 9 47.81 38.86 -9.67
CA ALA A 9 46.92 38.80 -8.52
C ALA A 9 45.43 38.86 -8.93
N ILE A 10 45.07 39.74 -9.85
CA ILE A 10 43.70 39.84 -10.39
C ILE A 10 43.30 38.54 -11.09
N ALA A 11 44.18 37.95 -11.91
CA ALA A 11 43.92 36.69 -12.60
C ALA A 11 43.71 35.51 -11.62
N LEU A 12 44.46 35.48 -10.52
CA LEU A 12 44.30 34.45 -9.49
C LEU A 12 42.98 34.59 -8.74
N ILE A 13 42.59 35.82 -8.40
CA ILE A 13 41.31 36.08 -7.72
C ILE A 13 40.14 35.67 -8.63
N THR A 14 40.15 36.02 -9.91
CA THR A 14 39.08 35.64 -10.84
C THR A 14 39.02 34.13 -11.05
N LEU A 15 40.16 33.44 -11.12
CA LEU A 15 40.23 31.98 -11.21
C LEU A 15 39.64 31.29 -9.96
N VAL A 16 40.07 31.71 -8.77
CA VAL A 16 39.58 31.13 -7.50
C VAL A 16 38.09 31.36 -7.34
N THR A 17 37.61 32.56 -7.68
CA THR A 17 36.17 32.88 -7.62
C THR A 17 35.37 32.03 -8.62
N GLY A 18 35.87 31.84 -9.84
CA GLY A 18 35.24 30.97 -10.84
C GLY A 18 35.17 29.51 -10.40
N LEU A 19 36.25 28.97 -9.82
CA LEU A 19 36.31 27.60 -9.29
C LEU A 19 35.39 27.37 -8.08
N LEU A 20 35.22 28.37 -7.22
CA LEU A 20 34.31 28.30 -6.07
C LEU A 20 32.83 28.30 -6.49
N LEU A 21 32.49 29.05 -7.54
CA LEU A 21 31.13 29.13 -8.06
C LEU A 21 30.73 27.90 -8.88
N LEU A 22 31.69 27.17 -9.44
CA LEU A 22 31.44 25.98 -10.26
C LEU A 22 30.65 24.89 -9.51
N PRO A 23 31.07 24.37 -8.33
CA PRO A 23 30.29 23.36 -7.61
C PRO A 23 28.95 23.89 -7.10
N GLN A 24 28.85 25.19 -6.78
CA GLN A 24 27.59 25.82 -6.37
C GLN A 24 26.58 25.93 -7.52
N SER A 25 27.06 25.97 -8.78
CA SER A 25 26.20 25.93 -9.96
C SER A 25 25.54 24.57 -10.20
N LEU A 26 26.05 23.51 -9.56
CA LEU A 26 25.53 22.14 -9.59
C LEU A 26 24.80 21.75 -8.30
N ALA A 27 24.40 22.70 -7.46
CA ALA A 27 23.67 22.40 -6.22
C ALA A 27 22.33 21.69 -6.53
N GLY A 28 22.20 20.45 -6.08
CA GLY A 28 20.93 19.73 -6.14
C GLY A 28 19.99 20.25 -5.05
N ASN A 29 18.83 20.77 -5.44
CA ASN A 29 17.74 20.97 -4.49
C ASN A 29 17.04 19.62 -4.34
N GLY A 30 16.95 19.11 -3.11
CA GLY A 30 16.12 17.95 -2.81
C GLY A 30 14.66 18.31 -3.07
N GLU A 31 14.03 17.63 -4.02
CA GLU A 31 12.59 17.69 -4.24
C GLU A 31 11.94 16.43 -3.63
N THR A 32 10.83 16.60 -2.94
CA THR A 32 9.99 15.49 -2.48
C THR A 32 8.84 15.29 -3.43
N ILE A 33 8.62 14.04 -3.86
CA ILE A 33 7.45 13.65 -4.62
C ILE A 33 6.61 12.72 -3.74
N GLU A 34 5.41 13.16 -3.38
CA GLU A 34 4.43 12.30 -2.73
C GLU A 34 3.84 11.32 -3.74
N CYS A 35 3.99 10.03 -3.47
CA CYS A 35 3.42 8.99 -4.32
C CYS A 35 2.00 8.62 -3.86
N ILE A 36 1.85 8.40 -2.55
CA ILE A 36 0.57 8.13 -1.88
C ILE A 36 0.59 8.86 -0.54
N ASN A 37 -0.54 9.48 -0.20
CA ASN A 37 -0.77 10.07 1.10
C ASN A 37 -2.24 9.83 1.44
N GLY A 38 -2.51 8.82 2.27
CA GLY A 38 -3.84 8.46 2.74
C GLY A 38 -4.23 6.99 2.48
N THR A 39 -5.52 6.70 2.52
CA THR A 39 -6.07 5.36 2.35
C THR A 39 -5.82 4.79 0.96
N LEU A 40 -5.29 3.56 0.90
CA LEU A 40 -5.11 2.81 -0.33
C LEU A 40 -6.40 2.07 -0.72
N SER A 41 -7.27 2.71 -1.50
CA SER A 41 -8.54 2.14 -1.97
C SER A 41 -8.43 1.24 -3.21
N GLY A 42 -7.24 1.15 -3.82
CA GLY A 42 -6.99 0.42 -5.06
C GLY A 42 -5.50 0.34 -5.36
N MET A 43 -5.10 -0.47 -6.35
CA MET A 43 -3.70 -0.57 -6.76
C MET A 43 -3.22 0.77 -7.33
N ARG A 44 -2.03 1.21 -6.92
CA ARG A 44 -1.46 2.49 -7.34
C ARG A 44 0.01 2.35 -7.65
N THR A 45 0.39 2.76 -8.85
CA THR A 45 1.76 2.70 -9.35
C THR A 45 2.34 4.09 -9.49
N CYS A 46 3.55 4.28 -8.96
CA CYS A 46 4.35 5.48 -9.14
C CYS A 46 5.60 5.15 -9.94
N VAL A 47 5.85 5.96 -10.97
CA VAL A 47 7.04 5.90 -11.82
C VAL A 47 7.83 7.16 -11.57
N PHE A 48 9.08 7.00 -11.16
CA PHE A 48 10.00 8.09 -10.89
C PHE A 48 10.93 8.31 -12.09
N PRO A 49 11.58 9.48 -12.23
CA PRO A 49 12.52 9.73 -13.33
C PRO A 49 13.83 8.92 -13.25
N GLY A 50 14.06 8.20 -12.14
CA GLY A 50 15.21 7.34 -11.91
C GLY A 50 15.06 6.57 -10.60
N TYR A 51 16.11 5.89 -10.16
CA TYR A 51 16.12 5.22 -8.86
C TYR A 51 16.16 6.25 -7.73
N VAL A 52 15.11 6.26 -6.90
CA VAL A 52 14.93 7.20 -5.80
C VAL A 52 14.70 6.45 -4.50
N THR A 53 15.05 7.08 -3.38
CA THR A 53 14.74 6.54 -2.05
C THR A 53 13.32 6.96 -1.67
N ILE A 54 12.48 5.97 -1.38
CA ILE A 54 11.08 6.14 -1.03
C ILE A 54 10.92 5.68 0.41
N THR A 55 10.44 6.58 1.27
CA THR A 55 10.15 6.28 2.66
C THR A 55 8.66 5.96 2.79
N ASN A 56 8.37 4.78 3.34
CA ASN A 56 7.02 4.27 3.53
C ASN A 56 6.68 4.23 5.02
N TYR A 57 5.53 4.82 5.34
CA TYR A 57 4.85 4.66 6.62
C TYR A 57 3.50 4.02 6.35
N VAL A 58 3.27 2.87 6.96
CA VAL A 58 2.10 2.01 6.73
C VAL A 58 1.41 1.73 8.05
N HIS A 59 0.10 1.96 8.03
CA HIS A 59 -0.82 1.49 9.04
C HIS A 59 -1.82 0.53 8.40
N GLY A 60 -1.68 -0.77 8.70
CA GLY A 60 -2.48 -1.85 8.12
C GLY A 60 -1.65 -2.82 7.27
N ASP A 61 -2.34 -3.71 6.55
CA ASP A 61 -1.72 -4.70 5.65
C ASP A 61 -1.75 -4.21 4.20
N ALA A 62 -0.58 -4.05 3.59
CA ALA A 62 -0.44 -3.73 2.17
C ALA A 62 0.67 -4.57 1.55
N LEU A 63 0.57 -4.81 0.24
CA LEU A 63 1.64 -5.42 -0.54
C LEU A 63 2.31 -4.35 -1.40
N VAL A 64 3.57 -4.59 -1.74
CA VAL A 64 4.35 -3.74 -2.63
C VAL A 64 5.07 -4.59 -3.68
N SER A 65 5.08 -4.09 -4.91
CA SER A 65 5.93 -4.58 -6.00
C SER A 65 6.93 -3.49 -6.37
N ILE A 66 8.21 -3.84 -6.37
CA ILE A 66 9.32 -2.92 -6.61
C ILE A 66 9.96 -3.29 -7.95
N ASN A 67 10.07 -2.33 -8.87
CA ASN A 67 10.68 -2.47 -10.19
C ASN A 67 10.14 -3.68 -11.00
N GLY A 68 8.85 -4.00 -10.85
CA GLY A 68 8.22 -5.13 -11.53
C GLY A 68 8.48 -6.50 -10.89
N GLY A 69 9.10 -6.55 -9.71
CA GLY A 69 9.24 -7.77 -8.91
C GLY A 69 7.90 -8.28 -8.37
N GLY A 70 7.91 -9.48 -7.80
CA GLY A 70 6.71 -10.07 -7.19
C GLY A 70 6.16 -9.24 -6.02
N PRO A 71 4.85 -9.34 -5.71
CA PRO A 71 4.26 -8.69 -4.54
C PRO A 71 4.88 -9.22 -3.25
N THR A 72 5.29 -8.32 -2.36
CA THR A 72 5.84 -8.63 -1.03
C THR A 72 5.14 -7.78 0.04
N PRO A 73 5.07 -8.22 1.31
CA PRO A 73 4.52 -7.42 2.39
C PRO A 73 5.22 -6.06 2.51
N LEU A 74 4.46 -4.97 2.51
CA LEU A 74 5.00 -3.64 2.69
C LEU A 74 5.22 -3.38 4.18
N ALA A 75 6.48 -3.11 4.54
CA ALA A 75 6.87 -2.73 5.89
C ALA A 75 7.24 -1.24 5.96
N ASN A 76 7.23 -0.69 7.18
CA ASN A 76 7.77 0.65 7.45
C ASN A 76 9.26 0.70 7.14
N GLY A 77 9.69 1.78 6.48
CA GLY A 77 11.10 2.01 6.18
C GLY A 77 11.33 2.55 4.78
N SER A 78 12.59 2.55 4.36
CA SER A 78 13.02 3.11 3.08
C SER A 78 13.32 2.02 2.07
N VAL A 79 12.87 2.22 0.83
CA VAL A 79 13.15 1.34 -0.31
C VAL A 79 13.69 2.15 -1.48
N ILE A 80 14.57 1.56 -2.29
CA ILE A 80 15.08 2.18 -3.51
C ILE A 80 14.32 1.62 -4.70
N ALA A 81 13.63 2.47 -5.45
CA ALA A 81 12.89 2.05 -6.63
C ALA A 81 12.87 3.12 -7.72
N HIS A 82 12.76 2.65 -8.96
CA HIS A 82 12.40 3.47 -10.12
C HIS A 82 10.89 3.38 -10.39
N VAL A 83 10.31 2.20 -10.19
CA VAL A 83 8.86 1.96 -10.23
C VAL A 83 8.44 1.25 -8.95
N ILE A 84 7.37 1.74 -8.32
CA ILE A 84 6.79 1.10 -7.14
C ILE A 84 5.28 1.00 -7.31
N THR A 85 4.73 -0.17 -7.03
CA THR A 85 3.29 -0.42 -7.09
C THR A 85 2.82 -0.86 -5.71
N TYR A 86 1.92 -0.07 -5.12
CA TYR A 86 1.24 -0.37 -3.87
C TYR A 86 -0.04 -1.12 -4.20
N ILE A 87 -0.22 -2.26 -3.56
CA ILE A 87 -1.34 -3.17 -3.82
C ILE A 87 -2.08 -3.32 -2.49
N PRO A 88 -3.36 -2.92 -2.42
CA PRO A 88 -4.14 -3.13 -1.21
C PRO A 88 -4.26 -4.63 -0.99
N MET A 89 -3.94 -5.07 0.23
CA MET A 89 -4.14 -6.47 0.58
C MET A 89 -5.63 -6.67 0.86
N ILE A 90 -6.41 -6.94 -0.19
CA ILE A 90 -7.81 -7.33 -0.04
C ILE A 90 -7.81 -8.74 0.53
N LYS A 91 -7.96 -8.87 1.85
CA LYS A 91 -7.97 -10.20 2.45
C LYS A 91 -9.27 -10.96 2.17
N HIS A 92 -10.41 -10.33 1.82
CA HIS A 92 -11.68 -11.08 1.76
C HIS A 92 -12.83 -10.48 0.92
N LEU A 93 -13.79 -11.36 0.62
CA LEU A 93 -14.98 -11.24 -0.23
C LEU A 93 -16.03 -10.24 0.29
N VAL A 94 -16.48 -9.31 -0.56
CA VAL A 94 -17.49 -8.28 -0.23
C VAL A 94 -18.90 -8.86 -0.29
N LEU A 95 -19.57 -8.99 0.86
CA LEU A 95 -21.02 -9.23 0.93
C LEU A 95 -21.74 -7.88 1.10
N ASN A 96 -22.25 -7.33 -0.02
CA ASN A 96 -23.15 -6.17 -0.01
C ASN A 96 -24.60 -6.66 0.00
N ASN A 97 -25.57 -5.82 0.37
CA ASN A 97 -26.98 -6.09 0.71
C ASN A 97 -27.86 -6.83 -0.35
N ARG A 98 -27.25 -7.38 -1.41
CA ARG A 98 -27.83 -8.24 -2.46
C ARG A 98 -27.20 -9.64 -2.53
N SER A 99 -26.14 -9.89 -1.77
CA SER A 99 -25.40 -11.16 -1.80
C SER A 99 -26.01 -12.11 -0.77
N GLN A 100 -26.75 -13.09 -1.28
CA GLN A 100 -27.33 -14.17 -0.50
C GLN A 100 -26.51 -15.43 -0.73
N VAL A 101 -26.03 -16.06 0.34
CA VAL A 101 -25.44 -17.40 0.29
C VAL A 101 -26.55 -18.38 0.65
N ILE A 102 -26.88 -19.28 -0.27
CA ILE A 102 -27.85 -20.38 -0.04
C ILE A 102 -27.13 -21.70 -0.27
N PHE A 103 -27.34 -22.64 0.64
CA PHE A 103 -26.93 -24.02 0.45
C PHE A 103 -27.92 -24.97 1.12
N ASP A 104 -28.00 -26.17 0.55
CA ASP A 104 -28.89 -27.22 1.03
C ASP A 104 -28.06 -28.32 1.73
N ILE A 105 -28.58 -28.79 2.86
CA ILE A 105 -28.05 -29.94 3.58
C ILE A 105 -29.10 -31.05 3.56
N PHE A 106 -28.80 -32.10 2.81
CA PHE A 106 -29.60 -33.31 2.75
C PHE A 106 -29.26 -34.22 3.94
N ASN A 107 -30.27 -34.64 4.69
CA ASN A 107 -30.18 -35.60 5.80
C ASN A 107 -29.03 -35.27 6.76
N PRO A 108 -29.07 -34.13 7.48
CA PRO A 108 -27.96 -33.66 8.31
C PRO A 108 -27.66 -34.67 9.41
N THR A 109 -26.54 -35.38 9.33
CA THR A 109 -26.02 -36.26 10.40
C THR A 109 -25.00 -35.53 11.30
N GLY A 110 -24.90 -34.20 11.15
CA GLY A 110 -23.87 -33.37 11.75
C GLY A 110 -22.91 -32.83 10.69
N LYS A 111 -23.32 -31.75 10.00
CA LYS A 111 -22.53 -31.12 8.95
C LYS A 111 -22.08 -29.73 9.39
N TRP A 112 -20.77 -29.47 9.21
CA TRP A 112 -20.19 -28.14 9.34
C TRP A 112 -20.18 -27.43 8.01
N VAL A 113 -20.50 -26.13 8.04
CA VAL A 113 -20.35 -25.21 6.92
C VAL A 113 -19.52 -24.04 7.41
N ASN A 114 -18.33 -23.89 6.84
CA ASN A 114 -17.36 -22.88 7.22
C ASN A 114 -17.33 -21.78 6.17
N ILE A 115 -17.48 -20.53 6.60
CA ILE A 115 -17.55 -19.36 5.74
C ILE A 115 -16.53 -18.34 6.25
N THR A 116 -15.60 -17.94 5.38
CA THR A 116 -14.68 -16.85 5.68
C THR A 116 -15.32 -15.50 5.35
N LEU A 117 -15.28 -14.55 6.28
CA LEU A 117 -15.89 -13.23 6.18
C LEU A 117 -14.84 -12.11 6.10
N PRO A 118 -15.14 -10.97 5.47
CA PRO A 118 -14.18 -9.88 5.28
C PRO A 118 -13.93 -8.95 6.46
N GLY A 119 -14.57 -9.23 7.59
CA GLY A 119 -14.49 -8.42 8.78
C GLY A 119 -15.73 -8.65 9.64
N LYS A 120 -16.15 -7.60 10.32
CA LYS A 120 -17.40 -7.63 11.11
C LYS A 120 -18.60 -7.58 10.17
N CYS A 121 -19.46 -8.59 10.23
CA CYS A 121 -20.67 -8.69 9.43
C CYS A 121 -21.91 -8.75 10.31
N PHE A 122 -22.92 -7.97 9.94
CA PHE A 122 -24.28 -8.10 10.46
C PHE A 122 -25.04 -9.03 9.54
N LEU A 123 -25.43 -10.20 10.05
CA LEU A 123 -25.96 -11.30 9.25
C LEU A 123 -27.35 -11.68 9.75
N THR A 124 -28.25 -11.98 8.82
CA THR A 124 -29.51 -12.67 9.05
C THR A 124 -29.34 -14.11 8.60
N LEU A 125 -29.42 -15.03 9.56
CA LEU A 125 -29.44 -16.46 9.33
C LEU A 125 -30.89 -16.92 9.22
N ASN A 126 -31.24 -17.52 8.08
CA ASN A 126 -32.53 -18.14 7.82
C ASN A 126 -32.33 -19.62 7.51
N VAL A 127 -32.78 -20.49 8.40
CA VAL A 127 -32.75 -21.94 8.24
C VAL A 127 -34.17 -22.45 8.13
N THR A 128 -34.49 -23.14 7.06
CA THR A 128 -35.80 -23.79 6.86
C THR A 128 -35.62 -25.28 6.62
N ILE A 129 -36.52 -26.08 7.20
CA ILE A 129 -36.52 -27.53 7.00
C ILE A 129 -37.68 -27.88 6.08
N LEU A 130 -37.35 -28.57 4.98
CA LEU A 130 -38.31 -29.22 4.11
C LEU A 130 -38.29 -30.71 4.43
N GLY A 131 -39.36 -31.21 5.05
CA GLY A 131 -39.48 -32.61 5.50
C GLY A 131 -40.01 -32.72 6.93
N SER A 132 -39.71 -33.85 7.59
CA SER A 132 -40.13 -34.14 8.97
C SER A 132 -38.93 -34.27 9.90
N GLY A 133 -39.01 -33.66 11.08
CA GLY A 133 -37.99 -33.75 12.12
C GLY A 133 -37.61 -32.41 12.71
N TYR A 134 -36.67 -32.45 13.65
CA TYR A 134 -36.13 -31.28 14.32
C TYR A 134 -34.61 -31.31 14.27
N ILE A 135 -34.01 -30.13 14.09
CA ILE A 135 -32.56 -29.97 14.05
C ILE A 135 -32.09 -29.08 15.18
N SER A 136 -30.84 -29.27 15.55
CA SER A 136 -30.06 -28.32 16.31
C SER A 136 -29.19 -27.51 15.34
N VAL A 137 -29.26 -26.19 15.45
CA VAL A 137 -28.42 -25.26 14.70
C VAL A 137 -27.49 -24.54 15.68
N THR A 138 -26.20 -24.56 15.40
CA THR A 138 -25.20 -23.80 16.14
C THR A 138 -24.43 -22.94 15.14
N ALA A 139 -24.34 -21.64 15.38
CA ALA A 139 -23.46 -20.75 14.64
C ALA A 139 -22.34 -20.26 15.57
N ILE A 140 -21.11 -20.29 15.06
CA ILE A 140 -19.88 -19.95 15.76
C ILE A 140 -19.13 -18.91 14.94
N SER A 141 -18.51 -17.93 15.61
CA SER A 141 -17.53 -17.01 15.03
C SER A 141 -16.38 -16.82 16.01
N ASN A 142 -15.15 -16.86 15.52
CA ASN A 142 -13.89 -16.87 16.26
C ASN A 142 -13.92 -17.83 17.44
N ASN A 143 -14.34 -19.08 17.19
CA ASN A 143 -14.52 -20.12 18.19
C ASN A 143 -15.54 -19.82 19.31
N GLY A 144 -16.29 -18.72 19.23
CA GLY A 144 -17.37 -18.37 20.16
C GLY A 144 -18.75 -18.68 19.58
N THR A 145 -19.64 -19.29 20.35
CA THR A 145 -21.03 -19.50 19.93
C THR A 145 -21.77 -18.17 19.89
N ILE A 146 -22.25 -17.77 18.71
CA ILE A 146 -23.00 -16.53 18.50
C ILE A 146 -24.51 -16.79 18.38
N THR A 147 -24.90 -17.99 17.97
CA THR A 147 -26.29 -18.44 17.91
C THR A 147 -26.34 -19.91 18.28
N TYR A 148 -27.28 -20.28 19.14
CA TYR A 148 -27.57 -21.68 19.44
C TYR A 148 -29.07 -21.91 19.54
N THR A 149 -29.56 -22.87 18.77
CA THR A 149 -30.96 -23.30 18.82
C THR A 149 -30.98 -24.83 18.89
N PRO A 150 -31.24 -25.41 20.07
CA PRO A 150 -31.12 -26.85 20.29
C PRO A 150 -32.20 -27.67 19.56
N TYR A 151 -33.36 -27.07 19.31
CA TYR A 151 -34.53 -27.75 18.77
C TYR A 151 -35.37 -26.79 17.95
N THR A 152 -35.38 -26.94 16.63
CA THR A 152 -36.25 -26.16 15.77
C THR A 152 -36.57 -26.83 14.43
N CYS A 153 -37.68 -26.41 13.82
CA CYS A 153 -38.07 -26.68 12.44
C CYS A 153 -37.80 -25.50 11.48
N SER A 154 -37.57 -24.29 12.04
CA SER A 154 -37.15 -23.11 11.31
C SER A 154 -36.41 -22.13 12.24
N LEU A 155 -35.43 -21.40 11.72
CA LEU A 155 -34.71 -20.38 12.47
C LEU A 155 -34.57 -19.14 11.61
N VAL A 156 -35.06 -18.01 12.08
CA VAL A 156 -34.74 -16.70 11.51
C VAL A 156 -34.17 -15.86 12.63
N THR A 157 -32.90 -15.49 12.55
CA THR A 157 -32.24 -14.71 13.58
C THR A 157 -31.19 -13.77 12.99
N ASN A 158 -30.99 -12.64 13.66
CA ASN A 158 -29.92 -11.71 13.35
C ASN A 158 -28.75 -11.97 14.28
N THR A 159 -27.55 -12.00 13.73
CA THR A 159 -26.33 -12.25 14.48
C THR A 159 -25.18 -11.40 13.93
N VAL A 160 -24.09 -11.34 14.68
CA VAL A 160 -22.87 -10.64 14.30
C VAL A 160 -21.74 -11.64 14.29
N ALA A 161 -21.06 -11.75 13.15
CA ALA A 161 -19.90 -12.62 12.97
C ALA A 161 -18.70 -11.77 12.54
N ASN A 162 -17.50 -12.13 12.97
CA ASN A 162 -16.27 -11.39 12.70
C ASN A 162 -15.26 -12.34 12.04
N ASN A 163 -14.76 -12.05 10.84
CA ASN A 163 -13.73 -12.81 10.11
C ASN A 163 -14.13 -14.23 9.66
N ASP A 164 -14.99 -14.91 10.39
CA ASP A 164 -15.45 -16.28 10.13
C ASP A 164 -16.91 -16.49 10.59
N LEU A 165 -17.57 -17.47 9.98
CA LEU A 165 -18.86 -17.99 10.39
C LEU A 165 -18.89 -19.49 10.11
N ASP A 166 -18.97 -20.26 11.19
CA ASP A 166 -19.11 -21.71 11.14
C ASP A 166 -20.52 -22.09 11.60
N ILE A 167 -21.25 -22.80 10.74
CA ILE A 167 -22.60 -23.28 11.04
C ILE A 167 -22.58 -24.79 11.13
N TYR A 168 -23.06 -25.29 12.25
CA TYR A 168 -23.26 -26.72 12.48
C TYR A 168 -24.74 -27.05 12.54
N VAL A 169 -25.14 -27.99 11.70
CA VAL A 169 -26.51 -28.51 11.66
C VAL A 169 -26.49 -30.01 11.90
N LYS A 170 -27.27 -30.48 12.88
CA LYS A 170 -27.43 -31.89 13.22
C LYS A 170 -28.86 -32.21 13.66
N PRO A 171 -29.27 -33.49 13.74
CA PRO A 171 -30.55 -33.86 14.32
C PRO A 171 -30.59 -33.47 15.80
N ALA A 172 -31.75 -33.03 16.28
CA ALA A 172 -31.92 -32.73 17.69
C ALA A 172 -32.00 -34.02 18.53
N ILE A 173 -31.01 -34.25 19.38
CA ILE A 173 -30.99 -35.36 20.35
C ILE A 173 -31.76 -34.90 21.60
N PRO A 174 -32.64 -35.71 22.23
CA PRO A 174 -32.82 -37.16 22.12
C PRO A 174 -33.94 -37.61 21.17
N LEU A 175 -34.57 -36.69 20.45
CA LEU A 175 -35.67 -37.00 19.55
C LEU A 175 -35.10 -37.62 18.27
N SER A 176 -34.89 -38.94 18.32
CA SER A 176 -34.56 -39.79 17.19
C SER A 176 -35.71 -39.82 16.17
N CYS A 177 -35.97 -38.70 15.50
CA CYS A 177 -36.55 -38.73 14.17
C CYS A 177 -35.38 -38.97 13.22
N PRO A 178 -35.25 -40.16 12.63
CA PRO A 178 -34.27 -40.35 11.59
C PRO A 178 -34.72 -39.42 10.46
N CYS A 179 -33.93 -38.38 10.25
CA CYS A 179 -34.13 -37.34 9.26
C CYS A 179 -33.90 -37.94 7.85
N ILE A 180 -34.67 -38.98 7.51
CA ILE A 180 -34.43 -39.88 6.37
C ILE A 180 -34.72 -39.14 5.06
N ASN A 181 -35.51 -38.07 5.11
CA ASN A 181 -35.79 -37.17 3.99
C ASN A 181 -35.97 -35.72 4.47
N THR A 182 -34.98 -35.15 5.16
CA THR A 182 -35.02 -33.72 5.50
C THR A 182 -33.99 -32.97 4.67
N ILE A 183 -34.46 -31.93 3.98
CA ILE A 183 -33.58 -30.94 3.35
C ILE A 183 -33.58 -29.73 4.25
N THR A 184 -32.42 -29.36 4.78
CA THR A 184 -32.24 -28.11 5.51
C THR A 184 -31.66 -27.09 4.56
N VAL A 185 -32.46 -26.07 4.23
CA VAL A 185 -32.00 -24.92 3.45
C VAL A 185 -31.46 -23.89 4.43
N VAL A 186 -30.20 -23.50 4.25
CA VAL A 186 -29.58 -22.43 5.04
C VAL A 186 -29.31 -21.26 4.11
N SER A 187 -29.90 -20.12 4.44
CA SER A 187 -29.67 -18.85 3.78
C SER A 187 -29.06 -17.86 4.74
N ILE A 188 -28.00 -17.19 4.28
CA ILE A 188 -27.31 -16.15 5.04
C ILE A 188 -27.28 -14.90 4.18
N ASN A 189 -27.87 -13.84 4.70
CA ASN A 189 -27.88 -12.51 4.10
C ASN A 189 -27.25 -11.53 5.06
N GLY A 190 -26.65 -10.46 4.58
CA GLY A 190 -26.16 -9.43 5.48
C GLY A 190 -25.25 -8.42 4.84
N THR A 191 -24.70 -7.56 5.70
CA THR A 191 -23.74 -6.52 5.32
C THR A 191 -22.49 -6.69 6.14
N CYS A 192 -21.35 -6.72 5.45
CA CYS A 192 -20.05 -6.73 6.09
C CYS A 192 -19.44 -5.33 6.09
N THR A 193 -18.97 -4.90 7.26
CA THR A 193 -17.96 -3.85 7.34
C THR A 193 -16.61 -4.51 7.11
N GLU A 194 -15.99 -4.21 5.98
CA GLU A 194 -14.61 -4.58 5.70
C GLU A 194 -13.70 -3.99 6.77
N THR A 195 -12.82 -4.82 7.34
CA THR A 195 -11.76 -4.32 8.21
C THR A 195 -10.47 -4.19 7.41
N ASN A 196 -10.10 -2.92 7.21
CA ASN A 196 -8.78 -2.35 6.90
C ASN A 196 -8.46 -2.03 5.42
N THR A 197 -8.78 -0.79 5.03
CA THR A 197 -7.95 -0.05 4.08
C THR A 197 -6.64 0.34 4.77
N ALA A 198 -5.50 -0.09 4.23
CA ALA A 198 -4.21 0.38 4.72
C ALA A 198 -4.10 1.89 4.48
N ILE A 199 -3.69 2.64 5.49
CA ILE A 199 -3.27 4.04 5.34
C ILE A 199 -1.79 4.00 5.04
N ILE A 200 -1.40 4.56 3.89
CA ILE A 200 -0.02 4.60 3.44
C ILE A 200 0.38 6.05 3.21
N GLU A 201 1.48 6.44 3.82
CA GLU A 201 2.21 7.67 3.51
C GLU A 201 3.54 7.26 2.87
N ALA A 202 3.68 7.53 1.57
CA ALA A 202 4.84 7.17 0.76
C ALA A 202 5.43 8.42 0.10
N VAL A 203 6.60 8.82 0.59
CA VAL A 203 7.32 10.02 0.13
C VAL A 203 8.62 9.62 -0.54
N ALA A 204 8.79 10.02 -1.81
CA ALA A 204 10.02 9.83 -2.56
C ALA A 204 10.91 11.07 -2.47
N HIS A 205 12.18 10.90 -2.11
CA HIS A 205 13.17 11.96 -2.10
C HIS A 205 14.00 11.90 -3.38
N ILE A 206 13.95 12.97 -4.18
CA ILE A 206 14.66 13.09 -5.45
C ILE A 206 15.69 14.20 -5.34
N ASN A 207 16.96 13.85 -5.51
CA ASN A 207 18.00 14.83 -5.75
C ASN A 207 18.01 15.18 -7.24
N LYS A 208 17.28 16.22 -7.64
CA LYS A 208 17.46 16.78 -8.98
C LYS A 208 18.66 17.72 -8.94
N VAL A 209 19.68 17.42 -9.74
CA VAL A 209 20.74 18.37 -10.03
C VAL A 209 20.12 19.50 -10.84
N LYS A 210 19.82 20.62 -10.19
CA LYS A 210 19.32 21.81 -10.87
C LYS A 210 20.53 22.65 -11.25
N VAL A 211 20.88 22.63 -12.53
CA VAL A 211 21.96 23.47 -13.04
C VAL A 211 21.51 24.93 -12.96
N ASN A 212 22.19 25.71 -12.13
CA ASN A 212 22.02 27.15 -12.14
C ASN A 212 22.82 27.72 -13.32
N TRP A 213 22.18 27.77 -14.50
CA TRP A 213 22.79 28.21 -15.75
C TRP A 213 23.45 29.59 -15.65
N ALA A 214 22.87 30.52 -14.89
CA ALA A 214 23.46 31.83 -14.68
C ALA A 214 24.80 31.73 -13.93
N LEU A 215 24.84 30.96 -12.83
CA LEU A 215 26.04 30.75 -12.04
C LEU A 215 27.12 29.96 -12.82
N LEU A 216 26.69 28.98 -13.62
CA LEU A 216 27.58 28.20 -14.48
C LEU A 216 28.24 29.08 -15.55
N ILE A 217 27.46 29.93 -16.23
CA ILE A 217 27.97 30.87 -17.24
C ILE A 217 28.97 31.84 -16.57
N ILE A 218 28.62 32.41 -15.42
CA ILE A 218 29.51 33.32 -14.67
C ILE A 218 30.83 32.62 -14.31
N SER A 219 30.76 31.38 -13.82
CA SER A 219 31.95 30.59 -13.48
C SER A 219 32.85 30.36 -14.69
N VAL A 220 32.29 29.92 -15.82
CA VAL A 220 33.04 29.66 -17.06
C VAL A 220 33.66 30.94 -17.61
N VAL A 221 32.94 32.05 -17.56
CA VAL A 221 33.44 33.37 -17.99
C VAL A 221 34.62 33.82 -17.11
N LEU A 222 34.53 33.68 -15.78
CA LEU A 222 35.62 34.06 -14.87
C LEU A 222 36.88 33.21 -15.11
N ILE A 223 36.73 31.90 -15.30
CA ILE A 223 37.85 30.99 -15.58
C ILE A 223 38.50 31.35 -16.92
N SER A 224 37.71 31.56 -17.98
CA SER A 224 38.25 31.93 -19.30
C SER A 224 38.90 33.31 -19.30
N LEU A 225 38.34 34.30 -18.59
CA LEU A 225 38.93 35.63 -18.44
C LEU A 225 40.30 35.55 -17.74
N SER A 226 40.42 34.71 -16.70
CA SER A 226 41.69 34.51 -15.98
C SER A 226 42.79 33.95 -16.90
N ALA A 227 42.45 32.99 -17.76
CA ALA A 227 43.37 32.40 -18.72
C ALA A 227 43.81 33.42 -19.78
N ILE A 228 42.88 34.23 -20.29
CA ILE A 228 43.18 35.29 -21.27
C ILE A 228 44.14 36.34 -20.66
N ILE A 229 43.88 36.79 -19.43
CA ILE A 229 44.74 37.75 -18.73
C ILE A 229 46.16 37.18 -18.56
N LEU A 230 46.28 35.90 -18.19
CA LEU A 230 47.58 35.25 -18.03
C LEU A 230 48.34 35.16 -19.37
N VAL A 231 47.66 34.72 -20.44
CA VAL A 231 48.26 34.58 -21.78
C VAL A 231 48.74 35.93 -22.30
N ILE A 232 47.90 36.96 -22.23
CA ILE A 232 48.25 38.32 -22.66
C ILE A 232 49.44 38.86 -21.86
N ASN A 233 49.44 38.67 -20.53
CA ASN A 233 50.55 39.10 -19.68
C ASN A 233 51.86 38.39 -20.05
N THR A 234 51.82 37.07 -20.32
CA THR A 234 53.01 36.31 -20.74
C THR A 234 53.50 36.66 -22.15
N ALA A 235 52.59 37.02 -23.07
CA ALA A 235 52.95 37.47 -24.41
C ALA A 235 53.59 38.86 -24.38
N LEU A 236 53.00 39.80 -23.62
CA LEU A 236 53.55 41.15 -23.44
C LEU A 236 54.88 41.14 -22.69
N SER A 237 55.07 40.25 -21.71
CA SER A 237 56.36 40.12 -21.02
C SER A 237 57.47 39.49 -21.88
N ARG A 238 57.13 38.82 -22.98
CA ARG A 238 58.10 38.27 -23.95
C ARG A 238 58.53 39.29 -25.00
N HIS A 239 57.76 40.38 -25.17
CA HIS A 239 58.01 41.43 -26.15
C HIS A 239 58.47 42.76 -25.53
N ALA A 240 58.65 42.81 -24.21
CA ALA A 240 59.19 43.94 -23.44
C ALA A 240 60.58 43.59 -22.89
#